data_AF-A0A7X4XMQ1-F1
#
_entry.id   AF-A0A7X4XMQ1-F1
#
_cell.length_a   1.000
_cell.length_b   1.000
_cell.length_c   1.000
_cell.angle_alpha   90.00
_cell.angle_beta   90.00
_cell.angle_gamma   90.00
#
_symmetry.space_group_name_H-M   'P 1'
#
loop_
_entity.id
_entity.type
_entity.pdbx_description
1 polymer ?
#
loop_
_entity_poly.entity_id
_entity_poly.type
_entity_poly.pdbx_seq_one_letter_code
_entity_poly.pdbx_strand_id
1 'polypeptide(L)'
;YMLNKDNYSSDEKIIIRKKINDFLHSKIEWMEVVSTERQKFVIIAFHDTVIRTFAFDDRCANDLMFNEIDVDLSGLNRVQASNLMFTLIKAIRNSLKGVEAVITKADLISYLQHIKQDYLNNIGEQASV
;
A
#
# COMPACT_ATOMS: atom_id res chain seq x y z
N TYR A 1 10.67 30.52 -16.46
CA TYR A 1 9.51 30.28 -17.33
C TYR A 1 8.32 29.85 -16.49
N MET A 2 7.40 30.78 -16.25
CA MET A 2 6.13 30.49 -15.58
C MET A 2 5.25 29.67 -16.53
N LEU A 3 4.92 28.43 -16.16
CA LEU A 3 3.89 27.65 -16.85
C LEU A 3 2.54 28.32 -16.61
N ASN A 4 1.97 28.91 -17.67
CA ASN A 4 0.57 29.30 -17.69
C ASN A 4 -0.27 28.04 -17.42
N LYS A 5 -0.77 27.90 -16.19
CA LYS A 5 -1.93 27.07 -15.90
C LYS A 5 -3.08 27.64 -16.73
N ASP A 6 -3.80 26.79 -17.45
CA ASP A 6 -5.12 27.05 -18.06
C ASP A 6 -5.26 27.14 -19.59
N ASN A 7 -4.40 26.50 -20.40
CA ASN A 7 -4.64 26.40 -21.87
C ASN A 7 -4.51 25.00 -22.48
N TYR A 8 -4.82 23.93 -21.74
CA TYR A 8 -5.03 22.62 -22.37
C TYR A 8 -6.48 22.48 -22.83
N SER A 9 -6.68 22.11 -24.10
CA SER A 9 -7.98 21.69 -24.59
C SER A 9 -8.49 20.48 -23.81
N SER A 10 -9.80 20.22 -23.84
CA SER A 10 -10.38 19.06 -23.15
C SER A 10 -9.73 17.75 -23.62
N ASP A 11 -9.45 17.64 -24.92
CA ASP A 11 -8.82 16.47 -25.52
C ASP A 11 -7.37 16.30 -25.06
N GLU A 12 -6.61 17.39 -24.95
CA GLU A 12 -5.25 17.36 -24.41
C GLU A 12 -5.24 16.91 -22.95
N LYS A 13 -6.19 17.39 -22.13
CA LYS A 13 -6.33 16.94 -20.73
C LYS A 13 -6.64 15.44 -20.65
N ILE A 14 -7.47 14.92 -21.54
CA ILE A 14 -7.79 13.48 -21.60
C ILE A 14 -6.56 12.66 -21.97
N ILE A 15 -5.81 13.08 -23.01
CA ILE A 15 -4.59 12.39 -23.43
C ILE A 15 -3.55 12.39 -22.31
N ILE A 16 -3.36 13.52 -21.62
CA ILE A 16 -2.45 13.62 -20.48
C ILE A 16 -2.87 12.69 -19.34
N ARG A 17 -4.16 12.68 -18.97
CA ARG A 17 -4.70 11.76 -17.94
C ARG A 17 -4.45 10.31 -18.30
N LYS A 18 -4.67 9.93 -19.57
CA LYS A 18 -4.42 8.56 -20.04
C LYS A 18 -2.95 8.19 -19.92
N LYS A 19 -2.03 9.04 -20.39
CA LYS A 19 -0.59 8.82 -20.27
C LYS A 19 -0.13 8.69 -18.82
N ILE A 20 -0.66 9.52 -17.93
CA ILE A 20 -0.37 9.44 -16.48
C ILE A 20 -0.88 8.12 -15.92
N ASN A 21 -2.12 7.73 -16.23
CA ASN A 21 -2.69 6.46 -15.77
C ASN A 21 -1.88 5.26 -16.27
N ASP A 22 -1.54 5.23 -17.56
CA ASP A 22 -0.74 4.14 -18.16
C ASP A 22 0.64 4.05 -17.49
N PHE A 23 1.28 5.19 -17.23
CA PHE A 23 2.54 5.26 -16.51
C PHE A 23 2.41 4.76 -15.07
N LEU A 24 1.40 5.21 -14.33
CA LEU A 24 1.16 4.78 -12.95
C LEU A 24 0.84 3.29 -12.87
N HIS A 25 0.02 2.76 -13.79
CA HIS A 25 -0.26 1.32 -13.87
C HIS A 25 0.99 0.47 -14.15
N SER A 26 2.00 1.03 -14.84
CA SER A 26 3.27 0.32 -15.08
C SER A 26 4.19 0.26 -13.85
N LYS A 27 3.86 1.01 -12.78
CA LYS A 27 4.70 1.16 -11.58
C LYS A 27 4.02 0.66 -10.32
N ILE A 28 2.70 0.81 -10.25
CA ILE A 28 1.87 0.49 -9.09
C ILE A 28 1.42 -0.96 -9.18
N GLU A 29 1.80 -1.74 -8.18
CA GLU A 29 1.31 -3.11 -8.02
C GLU A 29 -0.05 -3.14 -7.31
N TRP A 30 -0.25 -2.22 -6.37
CA TRP A 30 -1.52 -2.07 -5.65
C TRP A 30 -1.79 -0.61 -5.30
N MET A 31 -3.02 -0.16 -5.53
CA MET A 31 -3.50 1.12 -5.03
C MET A 31 -4.94 0.98 -4.57
N GLU A 32 -5.23 1.32 -3.32
CA GLU A 32 -6.58 1.37 -2.79
C GLU A 32 -6.84 2.67 -2.01
N VAL A 33 -8.02 3.25 -2.23
CA VAL A 33 -8.54 4.33 -1.39
C VAL A 33 -9.45 3.69 -0.35
N VAL A 34 -9.17 3.97 0.93
CA VAL A 34 -9.93 3.46 2.05
C VAL A 34 -10.61 4.63 2.75
N SER A 35 -11.92 4.48 2.98
CA SER A 35 -12.73 5.45 3.72
C SER A 35 -13.30 4.78 4.95
N THR A 36 -13.19 5.45 6.09
CA THR A 36 -13.95 5.19 7.31
C THR A 36 -14.97 6.31 7.51
N GLU A 37 -15.77 6.25 8.56
CA GLU A 37 -16.71 7.34 8.91
C GLU A 37 -16.01 8.67 9.20
N ARG A 38 -14.77 8.61 9.69
CA ARG A 38 -14.05 9.80 10.18
C ARG A 38 -12.87 10.21 9.30
N GLN A 39 -12.32 9.28 8.53
CA GLN A 39 -11.03 9.47 7.87
C GLN A 39 -11.01 8.82 6.50
N LYS A 40 -10.17 9.37 5.62
CA LYS A 40 -9.84 8.78 4.31
C LYS A 40 -8.34 8.65 4.23
N PHE A 41 -7.88 7.54 3.68
CA PHE A 41 -6.46 7.29 3.43
C PHE A 41 -6.28 6.46 2.17
N VAL A 42 -5.08 6.50 1.61
CA VAL A 42 -4.68 5.76 0.43
C VAL A 42 -3.55 4.81 0.82
N ILE A 43 -3.63 3.57 0.33
CA ILE A 43 -2.55 2.58 0.42
C ILE A 43 -2.01 2.38 -0.98
N ILE A 44 -0.70 2.50 -1.15
CA ILE A 44 0.01 2.34 -2.43
C ILE A 44 1.18 1.40 -2.23
N ALA A 45 1.27 0.36 -3.04
CA ALA A 45 2.47 -0.47 -3.20
C ALA A 45 2.91 -0.38 -4.66
N PHE A 46 4.18 -0.06 -4.88
CA PHE A 46 4.77 -0.18 -6.21
C PHE A 46 5.33 -1.59 -6.39
N HIS A 47 5.98 -1.86 -7.51
CA HIS A 47 6.80 -3.07 -7.68
C HIS A 47 8.05 -3.09 -6.79
N ASP A 48 8.17 -2.15 -5.84
CA ASP A 48 9.17 -2.18 -4.78
C ASP A 48 8.65 -2.95 -3.57
N THR A 49 9.53 -3.22 -2.61
CA THR A 49 9.17 -3.91 -1.36
C THR A 49 8.48 -2.98 -0.36
N VAL A 50 7.96 -1.82 -0.76
CA VAL A 50 7.54 -0.78 0.19
C VAL A 50 6.06 -0.46 0.05
N ILE A 51 5.30 -0.73 1.12
CA ILE A 51 3.89 -0.32 1.21
C ILE A 51 3.84 1.08 1.82
N ARG A 52 3.17 2.00 1.13
CA ARG A 52 3.03 3.41 1.52
C ARG A 52 1.60 3.74 1.88
N THR A 53 1.43 4.49 2.95
CA THR A 53 0.12 4.98 3.40
C THR A 53 0.11 6.50 3.45
N PHE A 54 -1.01 7.09 3.01
CA PHE A 54 -1.19 8.53 2.96
C PHE A 54 -2.56 8.91 3.51
N ALA A 55 -2.60 9.86 4.44
CA ALA A 55 -3.86 10.48 4.84
C ALA A 55 -4.38 11.41 3.73
N PHE A 56 -5.71 11.50 3.59
CA PHE A 56 -6.35 12.44 2.65
C PHE A 56 -6.51 13.86 3.23
N ASP A 57 -6.42 13.99 4.57
CA ASP A 57 -6.54 15.25 5.31
C ASP A 57 -5.50 15.25 6.44
N ASP A 58 -4.60 16.24 6.43
CA ASP A 58 -3.51 16.39 7.39
C ASP A 58 -4.00 16.53 8.83
N ARG A 59 -5.24 16.98 9.04
CA ARG A 59 -5.83 17.10 10.39
C ARG A 59 -6.20 15.76 10.99
N CYS A 60 -6.35 14.75 10.15
CA CYS A 60 -6.65 13.38 10.51
C CYS A 60 -5.41 12.47 10.42
N ALA A 61 -4.25 13.04 10.06
CA ALA A 61 -2.96 12.38 10.05
C ALA A 61 -2.63 11.84 11.44
N ASN A 62 -2.44 10.54 11.57
CA ASN A 62 -1.82 9.95 12.75
C ASN A 62 -0.56 9.17 12.34
N ASP A 63 0.24 8.79 13.33
CA ASP A 63 1.52 8.08 13.12
C ASP A 63 1.36 6.73 12.41
N LEU A 64 0.13 6.18 12.39
CA LEU A 64 -0.25 4.99 11.64
C LEU A 64 -0.52 5.30 10.14
N MET A 65 -0.96 6.51 9.80
CA MET A 65 -1.37 6.90 8.44
C MET A 65 -0.26 7.48 7.56
N PHE A 66 0.93 7.74 8.11
CA PHE A 66 2.11 8.16 7.35
C PHE A 66 3.22 7.15 7.50
N ASN A 67 3.15 6.08 6.72
CA ASN A 67 4.15 5.03 6.80
C ASN A 67 4.66 4.62 5.44
N GLU A 68 5.98 4.57 5.34
CA GLU A 68 6.67 3.65 4.44
C GLU A 68 6.98 2.40 5.26
N ILE A 69 6.42 1.28 4.85
CA ILE A 69 6.58 -0.02 5.50
C ILE A 69 7.40 -0.86 4.52
N ASP A 70 8.67 -1.07 4.84
CA ASP A 70 9.51 -1.99 4.08
C ASP A 70 9.09 -3.43 4.42
N VAL A 71 8.68 -4.13 3.39
CA VAL A 71 8.22 -5.50 3.41
C VAL A 71 9.28 -6.32 2.72
N ASP A 72 10.22 -6.84 3.49
CA ASP A 72 11.21 -7.77 2.94
C ASP A 72 10.51 -9.03 2.40
N LEU A 73 10.52 -9.18 1.06
CA LEU A 73 9.98 -10.33 0.32
C LEU A 73 11.09 -11.24 -0.21
N SER A 74 12.32 -11.08 0.27
CA SER A 74 13.45 -11.89 -0.18
C SER A 74 13.22 -13.39 0.11
N GLY A 75 13.74 -14.24 -0.79
CA GLY A 75 13.60 -15.70 -0.67
C GLY A 75 12.26 -16.27 -1.16
N LEU A 76 11.29 -15.44 -1.57
CA LEU A 76 10.02 -15.88 -2.13
C LEU A 76 10.02 -15.89 -3.66
N ASN A 77 9.32 -16.85 -4.25
CA ASN A 77 9.00 -16.79 -5.68
C ASN A 77 7.91 -15.74 -5.94
N ARG A 78 7.71 -15.36 -7.21
CA ARG A 78 6.75 -14.31 -7.60
C ARG A 78 5.34 -14.52 -7.05
N VAL A 79 4.82 -15.76 -7.08
CA VAL A 79 3.45 -16.06 -6.62
C VAL A 79 3.35 -15.91 -5.10
N GLN A 80 4.34 -16.43 -4.37
CA GLN A 80 4.41 -16.30 -2.91
C GLN A 80 4.58 -14.85 -2.47
N ALA A 81 5.44 -14.10 -3.15
CA ALA A 81 5.66 -12.68 -2.89
C ALA A 81 4.38 -11.87 -3.07
N SER A 82 3.65 -12.06 -4.18
CA SER A 82 2.36 -11.38 -4.41
C SER A 82 1.29 -11.79 -3.37
N ASN A 83 1.23 -13.06 -2.98
CA ASN A 83 0.29 -13.53 -1.95
C ASN A 83 0.58 -12.94 -0.57
N LEU A 84 1.87 -12.89 -0.17
CA LEU A 84 2.28 -12.26 1.07
C LEU A 84 2.00 -10.75 1.04
N MET A 85 2.33 -10.07 -0.06
CA MET A 85 2.05 -8.65 -0.27
C MET A 85 0.56 -8.35 -0.07
N PHE A 86 -0.33 -9.11 -0.71
CA PHE A 86 -1.77 -8.95 -0.55
C PHE A 86 -2.24 -9.15 0.90
N THR A 87 -1.69 -10.15 1.59
CA THR A 87 -1.99 -10.43 3.00
C THR A 87 -1.59 -9.26 3.90
N LEU A 88 -0.41 -8.70 3.69
CA LEU A 88 0.11 -7.57 4.47
C LEU A 88 -0.68 -6.28 4.20
N ILE A 89 -1.03 -6.00 2.94
CA ILE A 89 -1.91 -4.87 2.59
C ILE A 89 -3.25 -4.99 3.32
N LYS A 90 -3.86 -6.18 3.35
CA LYS A 90 -5.11 -6.41 4.08
C LYS A 90 -4.96 -6.15 5.58
N ALA A 91 -3.86 -6.58 6.19
CA ALA A 91 -3.59 -6.37 7.61
C ALA A 91 -3.37 -4.88 7.94
N ILE A 92 -2.62 -4.16 7.11
CA ILE A 92 -2.45 -2.70 7.21
C ILE A 92 -3.81 -2.00 7.14
N ARG A 93 -4.61 -2.33 6.12
CA ARG A 93 -5.95 -1.76 5.96
C ARG A 93 -6.82 -1.98 7.20
N ASN A 94 -6.84 -3.19 7.76
CA ASN A 94 -7.63 -3.49 8.95
C ASN A 94 -7.14 -2.72 10.18
N SER A 95 -5.82 -2.62 10.35
CA SER A 95 -5.20 -1.84 11.42
C SER A 95 -5.57 -0.36 11.33
N LEU A 96 -5.48 0.24 10.14
CA LEU A 96 -5.85 1.64 9.91
C LEU A 96 -7.36 1.92 10.06
N LYS A 97 -8.20 0.88 9.88
CA LYS A 97 -9.64 0.97 10.17
C LYS A 97 -9.97 0.82 11.66
N GLY A 98 -8.98 0.52 12.51
CA GLY A 98 -9.19 0.24 13.93
C GLY A 98 -9.89 -1.11 14.19
N VAL A 99 -9.81 -2.06 13.26
CA VAL A 99 -10.34 -3.42 13.45
C VAL A 99 -9.40 -4.25 14.31
N GLU A 100 -8.09 -4.06 14.13
CA GLU A 100 -7.06 -4.73 14.93
C GLU A 100 -6.68 -3.86 16.14
N ALA A 101 -6.19 -4.49 17.22
CA ALA A 101 -5.68 -3.81 18.41
C ALA A 101 -4.27 -3.21 18.19
N VAL A 102 -4.06 -2.56 17.05
CA VAL A 102 -2.79 -1.93 16.64
C VAL A 102 -2.93 -0.42 16.84
N ILE A 103 -2.17 0.14 17.78
CA ILE A 103 -2.33 1.53 18.23
C ILE A 103 -1.18 2.42 17.74
N THR A 104 0.01 1.85 17.60
CA THR A 104 1.23 2.57 17.17
C THR A 104 1.86 1.96 15.92
N LYS A 105 2.76 2.72 15.29
CA LYS A 105 3.60 2.22 14.20
C LYS A 105 4.43 0.99 14.61
N ALA A 106 4.95 0.98 15.83
CA ALA A 106 5.73 -0.15 16.35
C ALA A 106 4.89 -1.42 16.49
N ASP A 107 3.65 -1.27 16.96
CA ASP A 107 2.69 -2.38 17.04
C ASP A 107 2.39 -2.92 15.64
N LEU A 108 2.20 -2.02 14.66
CA LEU A 108 1.93 -2.39 13.28
C LEU A 108 3.11 -3.19 12.68
N ILE A 109 4.34 -2.71 12.85
CA ILE A 109 5.53 -3.43 12.36
C ILE A 109 5.62 -4.83 12.99
N SER A 110 5.43 -4.92 14.31
CA SER A 110 5.49 -6.20 15.02
C SER A 110 4.40 -7.16 14.55
N TYR A 111 3.17 -6.65 14.35
CA TYR A 111 2.05 -7.43 13.83
C TYR A 111 2.30 -7.95 12.41
N LEU A 112 2.85 -7.12 11.53
CA LEU A 112 3.20 -7.52 10.16
C LEU A 112 4.34 -8.54 10.13
N GLN A 113 5.31 -8.44 11.04
CA GLN A 113 6.37 -9.45 11.20
C GLN A 113 5.80 -10.82 11.60
N HIS A 114 4.84 -10.85 12.54
CA HIS A 114 4.16 -12.09 12.90
C HIS A 114 3.42 -12.71 11.72
N ILE A 115 2.67 -11.92 10.95
CA ILE A 115 1.97 -12.39 9.75
C ILE A 115 2.96 -12.97 8.73
N LYS A 116 4.10 -12.30 8.50
CA LYS A 116 5.15 -12.80 7.60
C LYS A 116 5.68 -14.14 8.10
N GLN A 117 5.99 -14.26 9.39
CA GLN A 117 6.55 -15.49 9.94
C GLN A 117 5.57 -16.66 9.83
N ASP A 118 4.30 -16.43 10.13
CA ASP A 118 3.24 -17.45 9.98
C ASP A 118 3.11 -17.88 8.51
N TYR A 119 3.16 -16.93 7.57
CA TYR A 119 3.12 -17.23 6.14
C TYR A 119 4.30 -18.11 5.69
N LEU A 120 5.52 -17.79 6.14
CA LEU A 120 6.72 -18.57 5.83
C LEU A 120 6.67 -19.98 6.40
N ASN A 121 6.20 -20.14 7.65
CA ASN A 121 6.04 -21.45 8.29
C ASN A 121 5.06 -22.33 7.49
N ASN A 122 3.91 -21.76 7.08
CA ASN A 122 2.90 -22.48 6.29
C ASN A 122 3.41 -22.94 4.91
N ILE A 123 4.30 -22.17 4.28
CA ILE A 123 4.95 -22.59 3.02
C ILE A 123 5.97 -23.71 3.28
N GLY A 124 6.77 -23.59 4.34
CA GLY A 124 7.77 -24.60 4.70
C GLY A 124 7.16 -25.97 5.00
N GLU A 125 5.99 -25.99 5.64
CA GLU A 125 5.23 -27.22 5.91
C GLU A 125 4.71 -27.87 4.61
N GLN A 126 4.26 -27.07 3.63
CA GLN A 126 3.78 -27.59 2.34
C GLN A 126 4.89 -28.13 1.43
N ALA A 127 6.14 -27.71 1.62
CA ALA A 127 7.30 -28.23 0.89
C ALA A 127 7.88 -29.53 1.48
N SER A 128 7.42 -29.92 2.68
CA SER A 128 7.92 -31.07 3.44
C SER A 128 7.03 -32.31 3.36
N VAL A 129 6.02 -32.29 2.48
CA VAL A 129 5.05 -33.37 2.18
C VAL A 129 5.17 -33.74 0.71
#